data_AF-Q6BLG4-F1
#
_entry.id   AF-Q6BLG4-F1
#
_cell.length_a   1.000
_cell.length_b   1.000
_cell.length_c   1.000
_cell.angle_alpha   90.00
_cell.angle_beta   90.00
_cell.angle_gamma   90.00
#
_symmetry.space_group_name_H-M   'P 1'
#
loop_
_entity.id
_entity.type
_entity.pdbx_description
1 polymer ?
#
loop_
_entity_poly.entity_id
_entity_poly.type
_entity_poly.pdbx_seq_one_letter_code
_entity_poly.pdbx_strand_id
1 'polypeptide(L)'
;MPSRNSINKPKDKLQRNSHASSIGKKRSARARNGIVTKSSTPRYETDSNAAPKATESKAIALYNGATTPTGVIINNTLSNKRSKKIARNKKYIAKRNEKLNIDLLADQEQMEVDEETEKEEQTKAKNQTKLDKIKEVLWAAVEDRVSEGLKVSSGTDGNGTTLGVQAF
;
A
#
# COMPACT_ATOMS: atom_id res chain seq x y z
N MET A 1 -30.69 -45.52 20.65
CA MET A 1 -31.36 -46.45 21.55
C MET A 1 -30.31 -47.09 22.45
N PRO A 2 -30.66 -47.69 23.61
CA PRO A 2 -29.72 -48.54 24.33
C PRO A 2 -29.15 -49.61 23.39
N SER A 3 -27.87 -49.97 23.54
CA SER A 3 -27.29 -50.99 22.67
C SER A 3 -27.77 -52.38 23.09
N ARG A 4 -27.88 -53.32 22.15
CA ARG A 4 -28.28 -54.71 22.43
C ARG A 4 -27.42 -55.36 23.54
N ASN A 5 -26.14 -55.02 23.60
CA ASN A 5 -25.20 -55.59 24.58
C ASN A 5 -25.21 -54.87 25.94
N SER A 6 -25.90 -53.73 26.07
CA SER A 6 -25.99 -52.94 27.31
C SER A 6 -27.31 -52.19 27.37
N ILE A 7 -28.39 -52.94 27.58
CA ILE A 7 -29.76 -52.41 27.65
C ILE A 7 -29.96 -51.36 28.75
N ASN A 8 -29.21 -51.48 29.86
CA ASN A 8 -29.30 -50.58 31.01
C ASN A 8 -28.43 -49.30 30.85
N LYS A 9 -27.68 -49.16 29.74
CA LYS A 9 -26.84 -47.99 29.49
C LYS A 9 -27.50 -47.04 28.49
N PRO A 10 -27.73 -45.75 28.83
CA PRO A 10 -28.39 -44.80 27.94
C PRO A 10 -27.41 -44.24 26.88
N LYS A 11 -26.94 -45.10 25.96
CA LYS A 11 -25.89 -44.81 24.96
C LYS A 11 -26.14 -43.52 24.18
N ASP A 12 -27.33 -43.35 23.59
CA ASP A 12 -27.65 -42.16 22.79
C ASP A 12 -27.67 -40.87 23.61
N LYS A 13 -28.22 -40.91 24.83
CA LYS A 13 -28.26 -39.71 25.69
C LYS A 13 -26.83 -39.27 26.03
N LEU A 14 -25.95 -40.22 26.34
CA LEU A 14 -24.53 -39.95 26.59
C LEU A 14 -23.82 -39.39 25.35
N GLN A 15 -24.05 -39.98 24.17
CA GLN A 15 -23.47 -39.49 22.92
C GLN A 15 -23.96 -38.08 22.55
N ARG A 16 -25.27 -37.81 22.68
CA ARG A 16 -25.85 -36.48 22.46
C ARG A 16 -25.30 -35.46 23.44
N ASN A 17 -25.17 -35.81 24.72
CA ASN A 17 -24.59 -34.91 25.73
C ASN A 17 -23.11 -34.60 25.45
N SER A 18 -22.32 -35.61 25.09
CA SER A 18 -20.91 -35.45 24.72
C SER A 18 -20.76 -34.57 23.47
N HIS A 19 -21.59 -34.80 22.45
CA HIS A 19 -21.62 -34.00 21.23
C HIS A 19 -22.00 -32.54 21.50
N ALA A 20 -23.05 -32.30 22.29
CA ALA A 20 -23.46 -30.96 22.70
C ALA A 20 -22.34 -30.23 23.47
N SER A 21 -21.68 -30.92 24.40
CA SER A 21 -20.54 -30.38 25.15
C SER A 21 -19.34 -30.03 24.24
N SER A 22 -19.04 -30.89 23.26
CA SER A 22 -17.98 -30.64 22.27
C SER A 22 -18.27 -29.41 21.41
N ILE A 23 -19.51 -29.28 20.91
CA ILE A 23 -19.95 -28.09 20.17
C ILE A 23 -19.87 -26.83 21.04
N GLY A 24 -20.30 -26.90 22.31
CA GLY A 24 -20.21 -25.79 23.25
C GLY A 24 -18.77 -25.30 23.45
N LYS A 25 -17.82 -26.23 23.64
CA LYS A 25 -16.38 -25.92 23.73
C LYS A 25 -15.85 -25.27 22.45
N LYS A 26 -16.20 -25.81 21.27
CA LYS A 26 -15.82 -25.23 19.96
C LYS A 26 -16.40 -23.82 19.79
N ARG A 27 -17.65 -23.59 20.22
CA ARG A 27 -18.28 -22.27 20.18
C ARG A 27 -17.54 -21.28 21.08
N SER A 28 -17.22 -21.67 22.31
CA SER A 28 -16.45 -20.83 23.23
C SER A 28 -15.04 -20.52 22.71
N ALA A 29 -14.34 -21.51 22.14
CA ALA A 29 -13.03 -21.30 21.52
C ALA A 29 -13.11 -20.35 20.31
N ARG A 30 -14.14 -20.47 19.47
CA ARG A 30 -14.38 -19.52 18.37
C ARG A 30 -14.73 -18.11 18.86
N ALA A 31 -15.40 -17.97 20.00
CA ALA A 31 -15.66 -16.66 20.59
C ALA A 31 -14.39 -16.01 21.18
N ARG A 32 -13.46 -16.81 21.71
CA ARG A 32 -12.17 -16.34 22.26
C ARG A 32 -11.14 -16.02 21.18
N ASN A 33 -11.02 -16.86 20.15
CA ASN A 33 -9.97 -16.77 19.14
C ASN A 33 -10.46 -16.19 17.81
N GLY A 34 -11.77 -16.13 17.60
CA GLY A 34 -12.33 -15.62 16.36
C GLY A 34 -12.17 -14.11 16.26
N ILE A 35 -11.90 -13.64 15.06
CA ILE A 35 -12.07 -12.23 14.70
C ILE A 35 -13.52 -11.87 15.07
N VAL A 36 -13.69 -10.83 15.87
CA VAL A 36 -14.99 -10.28 16.23
C VAL A 36 -15.73 -9.99 14.93
N THR A 37 -16.81 -10.72 14.70
CA THR A 37 -17.67 -10.54 13.52
C THR A 37 -18.79 -9.59 13.86
N LYS A 38 -19.48 -9.05 12.84
CA LYS A 38 -20.63 -8.14 13.01
C LYS A 38 -21.72 -8.68 13.96
N SER A 39 -21.83 -10.01 14.10
CA SER A 39 -22.78 -10.66 15.01
C SER A 39 -22.32 -10.75 16.47
N SER A 40 -21.05 -10.48 16.75
CA SER A 40 -20.50 -10.46 18.12
C SER A 40 -20.44 -9.05 18.72
N THR A 41 -20.76 -8.02 17.95
CA THR A 41 -20.83 -6.62 18.42
C THR A 41 -22.27 -6.16 18.52
N PRO A 42 -22.64 -5.36 19.52
CA PRO A 42 -23.97 -4.77 19.60
C PRO A 42 -24.25 -3.90 18.37
N ARG A 43 -25.54 -3.80 17.99
CA ARG A 43 -26.02 -3.14 16.77
C ARG A 43 -25.50 -1.70 16.58
N TYR A 44 -25.18 -1.02 17.68
CA TYR A 44 -24.81 0.39 17.72
C TYR A 44 -23.32 0.64 18.02
N GLU A 45 -22.48 -0.39 18.03
CA GLU A 45 -21.04 -0.19 18.26
C GLU A 45 -20.37 0.35 16.99
N THR A 46 -20.18 1.66 16.94
CA THR A 46 -19.54 2.39 15.84
C THR A 46 -18.04 2.14 15.78
N ASP A 47 -17.40 1.97 16.93
CA ASP A 47 -15.96 1.72 17.11
C ASP A 47 -15.64 0.25 17.42
N SER A 48 -16.35 -0.65 16.75
CA SER A 48 -15.94 -2.04 16.81
C SER A 48 -14.68 -2.24 15.96
N ASN A 49 -13.63 -2.79 16.60
CA ASN A 49 -12.50 -3.43 15.90
C ASN A 49 -12.93 -4.70 15.13
N ALA A 50 -14.24 -4.92 14.98
CA ALA A 50 -14.82 -6.01 14.23
C ALA A 50 -14.59 -5.79 12.74
N ALA A 51 -13.96 -6.78 12.12
CA ALA A 51 -13.65 -6.73 10.70
C ALA A 51 -14.47 -7.77 9.92
N PRO A 52 -15.00 -7.42 8.73
CA PRO A 52 -15.03 -6.08 8.14
C PRO A 52 -16.02 -5.17 8.87
N LYS A 53 -15.73 -3.86 8.94
CA LYS A 53 -16.69 -2.87 9.47
C LYS A 53 -18.02 -2.95 8.72
N ALA A 54 -19.12 -2.51 9.33
CA ALA A 54 -20.45 -2.56 8.73
C ALA A 54 -20.48 -1.95 7.32
N THR A 55 -19.75 -0.85 7.13
CA THR A 55 -19.63 -0.06 5.90
C THR A 55 -18.58 -0.60 4.90
N GLU A 56 -17.72 -1.52 5.31
CA GLU A 56 -16.60 -1.97 4.49
C GLU A 56 -16.92 -3.25 3.73
N SER A 57 -16.67 -3.22 2.42
CA SER A 57 -16.57 -4.45 1.63
C SER A 57 -15.30 -5.24 1.98
N LYS A 58 -15.30 -6.55 1.74
CA LYS A 58 -14.11 -7.41 1.95
C LYS A 58 -12.84 -6.83 1.31
N ALA A 59 -12.95 -6.26 0.11
CA ALA A 59 -11.81 -5.67 -0.59
C ALA A 59 -11.26 -4.40 0.10
N ILE A 60 -12.13 -3.60 0.73
CA ILE A 60 -11.73 -2.41 1.48
C ILE A 60 -11.07 -2.83 2.79
N ALA A 61 -11.63 -3.82 3.49
CA ALA A 61 -11.03 -4.35 4.72
C ALA A 61 -9.64 -4.96 4.48
N LEU A 62 -9.43 -5.62 3.34
CA LEU A 62 -8.10 -6.09 2.91
C LEU A 62 -7.15 -4.93 2.56
N TYR A 63 -7.65 -3.89 1.90
CA TYR A 63 -6.85 -2.72 1.53
C TYR A 63 -6.41 -1.89 2.74
N ASN A 64 -7.28 -1.76 3.75
CA ASN A 64 -7.00 -1.00 4.97
C ASN A 64 -6.09 -1.74 5.96
N GLY A 65 -5.73 -3.00 5.70
CA GLY A 65 -4.76 -3.75 6.50
C GLY A 65 -5.28 -4.27 7.85
N ALA A 66 -6.55 -4.07 8.19
CA ALA A 66 -7.09 -4.44 9.50
C ALA A 66 -7.21 -5.96 9.74
N THR A 67 -6.90 -6.80 8.76
CA THR A 67 -7.33 -8.21 8.76
C THR A 67 -6.31 -9.25 8.31
N THR A 68 -5.02 -8.92 8.23
CA THR A 68 -4.00 -9.95 7.95
C THR A 68 -3.31 -10.37 9.24
N PRO A 69 -3.87 -11.30 10.03
CA PRO A 69 -3.10 -11.94 11.09
C PRO A 69 -1.87 -12.59 10.46
N THR A 70 -0.69 -12.19 10.95
CA THR A 70 0.58 -12.76 10.51
C THR A 70 0.61 -14.26 10.83
N GLY A 71 0.91 -15.09 9.83
CA GLY A 71 1.00 -16.55 9.99
C GLY A 71 -0.28 -17.35 9.71
N VAL A 72 -1.40 -16.71 9.31
CA VAL A 72 -2.63 -17.42 8.92
C VAL A 72 -2.77 -17.46 7.41
N ILE A 73 -3.04 -18.65 6.87
CA ILE A 73 -3.35 -18.83 5.44
C ILE A 73 -4.78 -18.36 5.17
N ILE A 74 -4.94 -17.34 4.32
CA ILE A 74 -6.25 -16.76 3.94
C ILE A 74 -6.45 -16.96 2.44
N ASN A 75 -7.66 -17.30 2.02
CA ASN A 75 -8.06 -17.40 0.61
C ASN A 75 -8.56 -16.09 -0.01
N ASN A 76 -8.76 -15.05 0.79
CA ASN A 76 -9.23 -13.74 0.33
C ASN A 76 -8.04 -12.90 -0.13
N THR A 77 -8.08 -12.45 -1.38
CA THR A 77 -7.02 -11.63 -1.99
C THR A 77 -7.56 -10.29 -2.47
N LEU A 78 -6.67 -9.30 -2.56
CA LEU A 78 -6.96 -8.03 -3.20
C LEU A 78 -6.23 -7.98 -4.55
N SER A 79 -6.98 -8.03 -5.65
CA SER A 79 -6.38 -7.88 -6.98
C SER A 79 -5.66 -6.53 -7.12
N ASN A 80 -4.47 -6.53 -7.72
CA ASN A 80 -3.70 -5.31 -8.03
C ASN A 80 -4.50 -4.27 -8.83
N LYS A 81 -5.43 -4.73 -9.68
CA LYS A 81 -6.34 -3.82 -10.39
C LYS A 81 -7.28 -3.10 -9.43
N ARG A 82 -7.80 -3.81 -8.43
CA ARG A 82 -8.70 -3.24 -7.41
C ARG A 82 -7.93 -2.34 -6.44
N SER A 83 -6.73 -2.71 -6.02
CA SER A 83 -5.91 -1.86 -5.13
C SER A 83 -5.59 -0.51 -5.79
N LYS A 84 -5.20 -0.50 -7.07
CA LYS A 84 -5.00 0.73 -7.84
C LYS A 84 -6.27 1.58 -7.96
N LYS A 85 -7.43 0.96 -8.22
CA LYS A 85 -8.73 1.67 -8.26
C LYS A 85 -9.08 2.30 -6.92
N ILE A 86 -8.89 1.58 -5.81
CA ILE A 86 -9.14 2.11 -4.46
C ILE A 86 -8.19 3.28 -4.18
N ALA A 87 -6.88 3.13 -4.48
CA ALA A 87 -5.91 4.20 -4.31
C ALA A 87 -6.25 5.45 -5.14
N ARG A 88 -6.69 5.26 -6.39
CA ARG A 88 -7.14 6.34 -7.26
C ARG A 88 -8.39 7.04 -6.71
N ASN A 89 -9.38 6.27 -6.25
CA ASN A 89 -10.58 6.83 -5.65
C ASN A 89 -10.28 7.57 -4.34
N LYS A 90 -9.32 7.08 -3.53
CA LYS A 90 -8.83 7.79 -2.34
C LYS A 90 -8.24 9.15 -2.70
N LYS A 91 -7.47 9.24 -3.80
CA LYS A 91 -6.97 10.53 -4.32
C LYS A 91 -8.10 11.45 -4.77
N TYR A 92 -9.11 10.93 -5.47
CA TYR A 92 -10.26 11.76 -5.90
C TYR A 92 -11.08 12.28 -4.73
N ILE A 93 -11.26 11.48 -3.68
CA ILE A 93 -11.95 11.92 -2.46
C ILE A 93 -11.12 13.00 -1.75
N ALA A 94 -9.80 12.83 -1.63
CA ALA A 94 -8.94 13.86 -1.06
C ALA A 94 -9.05 15.19 -1.84
N LYS A 95 -8.93 15.15 -3.17
CA LYS A 95 -9.13 16.34 -4.02
C LYS A 95 -10.52 16.95 -3.89
N ARG A 96 -11.57 16.13 -3.76
CA ARG A 96 -12.93 16.64 -3.54
C ARG A 96 -13.06 17.31 -2.19
N ASN A 97 -12.47 16.74 -1.14
CA ASN A 97 -12.52 17.32 0.20
C ASN A 97 -11.69 18.62 0.25
N GLU A 98 -10.56 18.69 -0.45
CA GLU A 98 -9.80 19.93 -0.63
C GLU A 98 -10.66 20.99 -1.33
N LYS A 99 -11.29 20.66 -2.47
CA LYS A 99 -12.20 21.57 -3.16
C LYS A 99 -13.40 21.98 -2.31
N LEU A 100 -14.02 21.05 -1.57
CA LEU A 100 -15.14 21.38 -0.70
C LEU A 100 -14.71 22.29 0.45
N ASN A 101 -13.49 22.09 0.99
CA ASN A 101 -12.95 22.99 2.00
C ASN A 101 -12.65 24.38 1.41
N ILE A 102 -12.16 24.43 0.16
CA ILE A 102 -11.95 25.69 -0.56
C ILE A 102 -13.29 26.35 -0.87
N ASP A 103 -14.31 25.63 -1.34
CA ASP A 103 -15.64 26.14 -1.63
C ASP A 103 -16.32 26.65 -0.34
N LEU A 104 -16.18 25.94 0.79
CA LEU A 104 -16.67 26.37 2.10
C LEU A 104 -15.92 27.60 2.63
N LEU A 105 -14.64 27.75 2.30
CA LEU A 105 -13.85 28.94 2.63
C LEU A 105 -14.17 30.10 1.69
N ALA A 106 -14.39 29.85 0.40
CA ALA A 106 -14.75 30.85 -0.61
C ALA A 106 -16.19 31.36 -0.45
N ASP A 107 -17.10 30.53 0.05
CA ASP A 107 -18.44 30.96 0.46
C ASP A 107 -18.40 31.83 1.75
N GLN A 108 -17.35 31.70 2.57
CA GLN A 108 -17.11 32.53 3.76
C GLN A 108 -16.30 33.80 3.46
N GLU A 109 -15.43 33.75 2.46
CA GLU A 109 -14.52 34.82 2.06
C GLU A 109 -14.66 35.03 0.56
N GLN A 110 -15.48 36.01 0.17
CA GLN A 110 -15.54 36.48 -1.20
C GLN A 110 -14.12 36.90 -1.66
N MET A 111 -13.57 36.14 -2.61
CA MET A 111 -12.46 36.45 -3.53
C MET A 111 -11.02 36.05 -3.10
N GLU A 112 -10.26 35.63 -4.14
CA GLU A 112 -8.79 35.52 -4.25
C GLU A 112 -8.11 34.17 -3.89
N VAL A 113 -7.79 33.37 -4.93
CA VAL A 113 -6.42 33.16 -5.49
C VAL A 113 -6.28 31.75 -6.12
N ASP A 114 -5.85 31.77 -7.39
CA ASP A 114 -5.33 30.65 -8.18
C ASP A 114 -4.00 30.11 -7.63
N GLU A 115 -3.97 28.90 -7.04
CA GLU A 115 -2.71 28.17 -6.78
C GLU A 115 -2.89 26.64 -6.91
N GLU A 116 -2.93 26.08 -8.12
CA GLU A 116 -2.85 24.60 -8.30
C GLU A 116 -1.82 24.12 -9.34
N THR A 117 -0.99 24.99 -9.93
CA THR A 117 0.00 24.57 -10.94
C THR A 117 1.32 24.02 -10.36
N GLU A 118 1.64 24.20 -9.07
CA GLU A 118 2.95 23.80 -8.53
C GLU A 118 3.08 22.30 -8.13
N LYS A 119 1.96 21.57 -8.00
CA LYS A 119 2.01 20.18 -7.52
C LYS A 119 2.27 19.14 -8.62
N GLU A 120 2.15 19.50 -9.90
CA GLU A 120 2.39 18.56 -10.99
C GLU A 120 3.89 18.39 -11.31
N GLU A 121 4.71 19.42 -11.11
CA GLU A 121 6.15 19.36 -11.35
C GLU A 121 6.89 18.47 -10.33
N GLN A 122 6.46 18.46 -9.07
CA GLN A 122 7.06 17.62 -8.02
C GLN A 122 6.79 16.12 -8.19
N THR A 123 5.84 15.72 -9.05
CA THR A 123 5.56 14.30 -9.33
C THR A 123 6.43 13.73 -10.45
N LYS A 124 6.98 14.56 -11.34
CA LYS A 124 7.97 14.14 -12.33
C LYS A 124 9.37 13.94 -11.75
N ALA A 125 9.66 14.54 -10.59
CA ALA A 125 10.88 14.30 -9.82
C ALA A 125 10.91 12.94 -9.09
N LYS A 126 9.81 12.17 -9.10
CA LYS A 126 9.70 10.90 -8.36
C LYS A 126 10.21 9.73 -9.21
N ASN A 127 11.44 9.34 -8.90
CA ASN A 127 12.19 8.15 -9.35
C ASN A 127 13.21 8.40 -10.47
N GLN A 128 14.01 9.45 -10.38
CA GLN A 128 15.34 9.37 -11.00
C GLN A 128 16.07 8.18 -10.38
N THR A 129 16.29 7.15 -11.18
CA THR A 129 17.09 6.00 -10.77
C THR A 129 18.52 6.46 -10.53
N LYS A 130 19.32 5.72 -9.74
CA LYS A 130 20.75 6.04 -9.56
C LYS A 130 21.47 6.20 -10.91
N LEU A 131 21.03 5.45 -11.92
CA LEU A 131 21.51 5.51 -13.29
C LEU A 131 21.17 6.83 -13.97
N ASP A 132 19.96 7.37 -13.77
CA ASP A 132 19.56 8.66 -14.37
C ASP A 132 20.39 9.81 -13.82
N LYS A 133 20.70 9.79 -12.52
CA LYS A 133 21.62 10.77 -11.91
C LYS A 133 23.03 10.69 -12.47
N ILE A 134 23.54 9.48 -12.71
CA ILE A 134 24.86 9.28 -13.33
C ILE A 134 24.88 9.80 -14.77
N LYS A 135 23.79 9.57 -15.53
CA LYS A 135 23.65 10.11 -16.89
C LYS A 135 23.62 11.63 -16.89
N GLU A 136 22.86 12.25 -16.00
CA GLU A 136 22.75 13.70 -15.87
C GLU A 136 24.11 14.33 -15.57
N VAL A 137 24.89 13.76 -14.64
CA VAL A 137 26.26 14.20 -14.34
C VAL A 137 27.20 14.00 -15.53
N LEU A 138 27.12 12.87 -16.24
CA LEU A 138 27.96 12.60 -17.40
C LEU A 138 27.66 13.58 -18.55
N TRP A 139 26.38 13.87 -18.81
CA TRP A 139 25.98 14.86 -19.81
C TRP A 139 26.45 16.26 -19.43
N ALA A 140 26.30 16.67 -18.17
CA ALA A 140 26.82 17.96 -17.69
C ALA A 140 28.34 18.07 -17.89
N ALA A 141 29.11 17.00 -17.62
CA ALA A 141 30.55 16.99 -17.82
C ALA A 141 30.97 17.01 -19.31
N VAL A 142 30.14 16.45 -20.21
CA VAL A 142 30.37 16.54 -21.65
C VAL A 142 30.04 17.94 -22.16
N GLU A 143 28.96 18.56 -21.70
CA GLU A 143 28.58 19.93 -22.06
C GLU A 143 29.59 20.96 -21.57
N ASP A 144 30.13 20.81 -20.36
CA ASP A 144 31.23 21.66 -19.84
C ASP A 144 32.48 21.54 -20.72
N ARG A 145 32.85 20.32 -21.15
CA ARG A 145 34.00 20.08 -22.05
C ARG A 145 33.80 20.58 -23.48
N VAL A 146 32.56 20.73 -23.93
CA VAL A 146 32.24 21.31 -25.24
C VAL A 146 32.17 22.84 -25.15
N SER A 147 31.81 23.38 -23.99
CA SER A 147 31.68 24.83 -23.73
C SER A 147 33.02 25.49 -23.37
N GLU A 148 33.87 24.79 -22.60
CA GLU A 148 35.30 25.08 -22.51
C GLU A 148 35.97 24.56 -23.78
N GLY A 149 35.84 25.33 -24.88
CA GLY A 149 36.34 24.98 -26.19
C GLY A 149 37.67 24.24 -26.11
N LEU A 150 37.64 22.95 -26.45
CA LEU A 150 38.78 22.06 -26.46
C LEU A 150 39.83 22.66 -27.40
N LYS A 151 40.70 23.52 -26.86
CA LYS A 151 42.01 23.80 -27.39
C LYS A 151 42.81 22.52 -27.25
N VAL A 152 42.55 21.54 -28.12
CA VAL A 152 43.61 20.64 -28.54
C VAL A 152 44.62 21.59 -29.17
N SER A 153 45.60 22.02 -28.39
CA SER A 153 46.81 22.61 -28.90
C SER A 153 47.43 21.56 -29.81
N SER A 154 47.04 21.60 -31.08
CA SER A 154 47.83 21.11 -32.19
C SER A 154 49.21 21.73 -32.01
N GLY A 155 50.13 20.96 -31.43
CA GLY A 155 51.50 21.34 -31.13
C GLY A 155 52.33 21.47 -32.40
N THR A 156 51.88 22.30 -33.34
CA THR A 156 52.47 22.46 -34.67
C THR A 156 53.26 23.76 -34.84
N ASP A 157 53.30 24.65 -33.85
CA ASP A 157 54.02 25.93 -33.97
C ASP A 157 54.72 26.31 -32.65
N GLY A 158 56.00 25.95 -32.49
CA GLY A 158 56.79 26.40 -31.33
C GLY A 158 58.03 25.58 -30.97
N ASN A 159 59.00 25.51 -31.90
CA ASN A 159 60.44 25.25 -31.71
C ASN A 159 60.93 24.77 -30.32
N GLY A 160 61.30 23.49 -30.16
CA GLY A 160 62.10 23.08 -28.99
C GLY A 160 62.05 21.60 -28.61
N THR A 161 63.02 20.85 -29.10
CA THR A 161 63.84 19.84 -28.40
C THR A 161 63.18 18.92 -27.32
N THR A 162 63.29 17.60 -27.58
CA THR A 162 63.33 16.47 -26.63
C THR A 162 62.06 16.11 -25.84
N LEU A 163 61.38 15.04 -26.23
CA LEU A 163 61.28 13.77 -25.47
C LEU A 163 60.23 12.84 -26.11
N GLY A 164 60.69 11.77 -26.77
CA GLY A 164 60.00 10.48 -26.70
C GLY A 164 59.05 10.09 -27.84
N VAL A 165 59.52 10.02 -29.09
CA VAL A 165 59.01 9.00 -30.03
C VAL A 165 60.20 8.41 -30.80
N GLN A 166 60.50 7.15 -30.52
CA GLN A 166 61.45 6.33 -31.26
C GLN A 166 60.62 5.46 -32.21
N ALA A 167 60.72 5.73 -33.51
CA ALA A 167 60.24 4.83 -34.54
C ALA A 167 61.26 4.82 -35.69
N PHE A 168 61.93 3.69 -35.86
CA PHE A 168 62.40 3.22 -37.15
C PHE A 168 61.21 2.60 -37.89
#